data_AF-A0A7S2DJ62-F1
#
_entry.id   AF-A0A7S2DJ62-F1
#
_cell.length_a   1.000
_cell.length_b   1.000
_cell.length_c   1.000
_cell.angle_alpha   90.00
_cell.angle_beta   90.00
_cell.angle_gamma   90.00
#
_symmetry.space_group_name_H-M   'P 1'
#
loop_
_entity.id
_entity.type
_entity.pdbx_description
1 polymer ?
#
loop_
_entity_poly.entity_id
_entity_poly.type
_entity_poly.pdbx_seq_one_letter_code
_entity_poly.pdbx_strand_id
1 'polypeptide(L)'
;APALRGLTPRPLPALLPRSEKQPMEFSVNLAELVGAPPDHDGPCVGYVDERALRGHAGVALGAVLEELGRRSATAQGLRKPVTYGSANGIGDQRVFLLVDGRMALGLLKVGGKRLFVTGPPAS
;
A
#
# COMPACT_ATOMS: atom_id res chain seq x y z
N ALA A 1 3.72 -46.95 13.30
CA ALA A 1 3.82 -45.63 12.65
C ALA A 1 2.76 -45.56 11.55
N PRO A 2 1.71 -44.73 11.66
CA PRO A 2 0.72 -44.61 10.60
C PRO A 2 1.20 -43.60 9.55
N ALA A 3 0.99 -43.98 8.28
CA ALA A 3 1.39 -43.23 7.10
C ALA A 3 0.48 -42.01 6.85
N LEU A 4 1.10 -40.85 6.60
CA LEU A 4 0.45 -39.64 6.11
C LEU A 4 -0.01 -39.87 4.65
N ARG A 5 -1.26 -40.27 4.48
CA ARG A 5 -1.90 -40.31 3.15
C ARG A 5 -2.50 -38.94 2.83
N GLY A 6 -2.07 -38.39 1.69
CA GLY A 6 -2.95 -37.63 0.80
C GLY A 6 -3.18 -36.15 1.13
N LEU A 7 -2.14 -35.33 0.97
CA LEU A 7 -2.33 -33.91 0.63
C LEU A 7 -1.78 -33.71 -0.78
N THR A 8 -2.62 -33.91 -1.79
CA THR A 8 -2.34 -33.37 -3.12
C THR A 8 -2.33 -31.84 -2.99
N PRO A 9 -1.28 -31.14 -3.45
CA PRO A 9 -1.28 -29.69 -3.45
C PRO A 9 -2.46 -29.21 -4.29
N ARG A 10 -3.34 -28.40 -3.69
CA ARG A 10 -4.38 -27.71 -4.45
C ARG A 10 -3.67 -26.84 -5.49
N PRO A 11 -4.05 -26.91 -6.77
CA PRO A 11 -3.54 -25.97 -7.75
C PRO A 11 -3.87 -24.56 -7.26
N LEU A 12 -2.88 -23.69 -7.23
CA LEU A 12 -3.10 -22.26 -7.00
C LEU A 12 -4.17 -21.82 -8.01
N PRO A 13 -5.24 -21.11 -7.58
CA PRO A 13 -6.20 -20.57 -8.53
C PRO A 13 -5.43 -19.78 -9.58
N ALA A 14 -5.72 -20.03 -10.86
CA ALA A 14 -5.12 -19.31 -11.96
C ALA A 14 -5.14 -17.81 -11.63
N LEU A 15 -3.99 -17.13 -11.75
CA LEU A 15 -3.93 -15.68 -11.59
C LEU A 15 -5.06 -15.10 -12.46
N LEU A 16 -6.05 -14.51 -11.81
CA LEU A 16 -7.13 -13.82 -12.50
C LEU A 16 -6.49 -12.88 -13.52
N PRO A 17 -7.05 -12.76 -14.74
CA PRO A 17 -6.54 -11.85 -15.74
C PRO A 17 -6.38 -10.49 -15.08
N ARG A 18 -5.17 -9.91 -15.19
CA ARG A 18 -4.89 -8.56 -14.70
C ARG A 18 -5.96 -7.67 -15.30
N SER A 19 -6.91 -7.22 -14.49
CA SER A 19 -7.80 -6.14 -14.88
C SER A 19 -6.89 -5.02 -15.37
N GLU A 20 -7.03 -4.62 -16.64
CA GLU A 20 -6.38 -3.45 -17.21
C GLU A 20 -6.90 -2.19 -16.51
N LYS A 21 -6.62 -2.09 -15.21
CA LYS A 21 -6.85 -0.89 -14.44
C LYS A 21 -5.87 0.13 -14.99
N GLN A 22 -6.40 1.25 -15.45
CA GLN A 22 -5.61 2.38 -15.92
C GLN A 22 -4.37 2.59 -15.03
N PRO A 23 -3.18 2.76 -15.63
CA PRO A 23 -1.97 3.06 -14.89
C PRO A 23 -2.21 4.26 -13.97
N MET A 24 -1.73 4.19 -12.74
CA MET A 24 -1.91 5.25 -11.75
C MET A 24 -0.80 6.28 -11.89
N GLU A 25 -0.84 7.02 -13.00
CA GLU A 25 0.12 8.10 -13.31
C GLU A 25 -0.37 9.43 -12.72
N PHE A 26 0.57 10.21 -12.17
CA PHE A 26 0.34 11.53 -11.59
C PHE A 26 1.10 12.60 -12.37
N SER A 27 0.71 13.87 -12.23
CA SER A 27 1.40 14.98 -12.90
C SER A 27 2.78 15.29 -12.33
N VAL A 28 3.07 14.79 -11.13
CA VAL A 28 4.31 15.02 -10.38
C VAL A 28 5.22 13.79 -10.42
N ASN A 29 6.54 14.00 -10.38
CA ASN A 29 7.49 12.90 -10.24
C ASN A 29 7.42 12.33 -8.82
N LEU A 30 6.82 11.14 -8.69
CA LEU A 30 6.64 10.50 -7.39
C LEU A 30 7.95 9.98 -6.82
N ALA A 31 8.87 9.49 -7.67
CA ALA A 31 10.18 9.04 -7.24
C ALA A 31 10.94 10.15 -6.51
N GLU A 32 10.96 11.37 -7.08
CA GLU A 32 11.55 12.55 -6.44
C GLU A 32 10.81 12.92 -5.14
N LEU A 33 9.47 12.92 -5.14
CA LEU A 33 8.68 13.25 -3.95
C LEU A 33 8.93 12.31 -2.78
N VAL A 34 9.30 11.06 -3.04
CA VAL A 34 9.63 10.09 -2.00
C VAL A 34 11.13 10.00 -1.68
N GLY A 35 11.93 10.91 -2.25
CA GLY A 35 13.35 11.06 -1.93
C GLY A 35 14.30 10.21 -2.78
N ALA A 36 13.86 9.69 -3.92
CA ALA A 36 14.77 9.11 -4.90
C ALA A 36 15.70 10.20 -5.47
N PRO A 37 16.95 9.87 -5.80
CA PRO A 37 17.84 10.83 -6.43
C PRO A 37 17.29 11.29 -7.79
N PRO A 38 17.68 12.49 -8.27
CA PRO A 38 17.44 12.88 -9.65
C PRO A 38 17.95 11.78 -10.59
N ASP A 39 17.20 11.49 -11.66
CA ASP A 39 17.52 10.45 -12.64
C ASP A 39 17.48 9.00 -12.12
N HIS A 40 16.80 8.75 -10.99
CA HIS A 40 16.51 7.37 -10.57
C HIS A 40 15.69 6.64 -11.64
N ASP A 41 16.22 5.50 -12.12
CA ASP A 41 15.56 4.65 -13.10
C ASP A 41 14.90 3.43 -12.43
N GLY A 42 13.66 3.18 -12.83
CA GLY A 42 12.86 2.03 -12.39
C GLY A 42 12.18 2.19 -11.02
N PRO A 43 11.62 1.06 -10.50
CA PRO A 43 10.81 1.10 -9.30
C PRO A 43 11.61 1.35 -8.01
N CYS A 44 11.13 2.27 -7.18
CA CYS A 44 11.66 2.51 -5.83
C CYS A 44 10.58 2.55 -4.75
N VAL A 45 11.02 2.37 -3.50
CA VAL A 45 10.16 2.46 -2.32
C VAL A 45 10.49 3.72 -1.53
N GLY A 46 9.47 4.56 -1.41
CA GLY A 46 9.41 5.75 -0.60
C GLY A 46 8.86 5.54 0.79
N TYR A 47 9.36 6.28 1.78
CA TYR A 47 8.77 6.35 3.11
C TYR A 47 7.98 7.66 3.28
N VAL A 48 6.71 7.56 3.63
CA VAL A 48 5.82 8.70 3.88
C VAL A 48 5.30 8.60 5.32
N ASP A 49 5.59 9.65 6.09
CA ASP A 49 5.07 9.86 7.44
C ASP A 49 4.24 11.15 7.51
N GLU A 50 3.77 11.48 8.71
CA GLU A 50 3.04 12.71 8.95
C GLU A 50 3.82 13.96 8.51
N ARG A 51 5.15 13.98 8.66
CA ARG A 51 5.99 15.14 8.36
C ARG A 51 6.09 15.36 6.86
N ALA A 52 6.21 14.28 6.08
CA ALA A 52 6.20 14.32 4.62
C ALA A 52 4.89 14.88 4.04
N LEU A 53 3.78 14.78 4.79
CA LEU A 53 2.48 15.36 4.40
C LEU A 53 2.30 16.83 4.81
N ARG A 54 3.27 17.45 5.50
CA ARG A 54 3.22 18.85 5.87
C ARG A 54 3.84 19.72 4.76
N GLY A 55 3.26 20.88 4.50
CA GLY A 55 3.76 21.84 3.51
C GLY A 55 3.33 21.54 2.07
N HIS A 56 3.93 22.24 1.10
CA HIS A 56 3.48 22.24 -0.29
C HIS A 56 3.62 20.87 -0.99
N ALA A 57 4.76 20.19 -0.80
CA ALA A 57 4.97 18.82 -1.30
C ALA A 57 3.98 17.81 -0.70
N GLY A 58 3.54 18.06 0.54
CA GLY A 58 2.54 17.24 1.23
C GLY A 58 1.16 17.26 0.58
N VAL A 59 0.80 18.33 -0.15
CA VAL A 59 -0.48 18.39 -0.89
C VAL A 59 -0.50 17.37 -2.02
N ALA A 60 0.59 17.26 -2.78
CA ALA A 60 0.71 16.29 -3.87
C ALA A 60 0.73 14.85 -3.33
N LEU A 61 1.52 14.58 -2.29
CA LEU A 61 1.54 13.27 -1.63
C LEU A 61 0.18 12.91 -1.02
N GLY A 62 -0.53 13.88 -0.45
CA GLY A 62 -1.90 13.70 0.04
C GLY A 62 -2.84 13.24 -1.06
N ALA A 63 -2.86 13.93 -2.21
CA ALA A 63 -3.69 13.53 -3.35
C ALA A 63 -3.35 12.11 -3.86
N VAL A 64 -2.06 11.75 -3.89
CA VAL A 64 -1.60 10.39 -4.24
C VAL A 64 -2.17 9.34 -3.27
N LEU A 65 -2.10 9.61 -1.97
CA LEU A 65 -2.61 8.70 -0.94
C LEU A 65 -4.14 8.58 -0.90
N GLU A 66 -4.86 9.67 -1.18
CA GLU A 66 -6.32 9.64 -1.32
C GLU A 66 -6.75 8.70 -2.45
N GLU A 67 -6.14 8.85 -3.64
CA GLU A 67 -6.48 8.04 -4.80
C GLU A 67 -6.09 6.57 -4.58
N LEU A 68 -4.88 6.32 -4.05
CA LEU A 68 -4.42 5.00 -3.68
C LEU A 68 -5.35 4.33 -2.64
N GLY A 69 -5.76 5.08 -1.62
CA GLY A 69 -6.70 4.62 -0.59
C GLY A 69 -8.06 4.23 -1.17
N ARG A 70 -8.59 5.04 -2.08
CA ARG A 70 -9.84 4.78 -2.80
C ARG A 70 -9.75 3.51 -3.67
N ARG A 71 -8.69 3.38 -4.47
CA ARG A 71 -8.50 2.17 -5.31
C ARG A 71 -8.27 0.92 -4.48
N SER A 72 -7.55 1.03 -3.36
CA SER A 72 -7.34 -0.06 -2.41
C SER A 72 -8.66 -0.51 -1.78
N ALA A 73 -9.53 0.43 -1.39
CA ALA A 73 -10.88 0.10 -0.91
C ALA A 73 -11.72 -0.63 -1.96
N THR A 74 -11.73 -0.15 -3.21
CA THR A 74 -12.41 -0.84 -4.31
C THR A 74 -11.87 -2.25 -4.51
N ALA A 75 -10.55 -2.43 -4.50
CA ALA A 75 -9.92 -3.74 -4.67
C ALA A 75 -10.26 -4.73 -3.54
N GLN A 76 -10.49 -4.23 -2.32
CA GLN A 76 -10.84 -5.01 -1.14
C GLN A 76 -12.36 -5.14 -0.92
N GLY A 77 -13.19 -4.51 -1.77
CA GLY A 77 -14.66 -4.48 -1.59
C GLY A 77 -15.13 -3.65 -0.39
N LEU A 78 -14.32 -2.68 0.08
CA LEU A 78 -14.66 -1.82 1.20
C LEU A 78 -15.59 -0.68 0.76
N ARG A 79 -16.56 -0.32 1.62
CA ARG A 79 -17.48 0.80 1.38
C ARG A 79 -16.80 2.17 1.46
N LYS A 80 -15.71 2.27 2.22
CA LYS A 80 -14.95 3.50 2.45
C LYS A 80 -13.45 3.19 2.49
N PRO A 81 -12.59 4.11 2.06
CA PRO A 81 -11.14 4.01 2.28
C PRO A 81 -10.79 3.86 3.75
N VAL A 82 -9.71 3.13 4.02
CA VAL A 82 -9.06 3.07 5.35
C VAL A 82 -7.71 3.79 5.37
N THR A 83 -7.33 4.36 4.23
CA THR A 83 -6.12 5.15 4.01
C THR A 83 -6.55 6.45 3.34
N TYR A 84 -6.07 7.56 3.87
CA TYR A 84 -6.39 8.93 3.44
C TYR A 84 -5.11 9.76 3.45
N GLY A 85 -5.04 10.75 2.57
CA GLY A 85 -3.88 11.61 2.36
C GLY A 85 -3.92 12.88 3.17
N SER A 86 -4.05 12.74 4.50
CA SER A 86 -3.96 13.87 5.41
C SER A 86 -2.98 13.57 6.54
N ALA A 87 -2.22 14.59 6.98
CA ALA A 87 -1.29 14.46 8.11
C ALA A 87 -2.01 13.88 9.35
N ASN A 88 -3.21 14.40 9.66
CA ASN A 88 -4.05 13.90 10.75
C ASN A 88 -4.57 12.47 10.52
N GLY A 89 -4.68 12.03 9.26
CA GLY A 89 -5.17 10.71 8.87
C GLY A 89 -4.13 9.59 8.97
N ILE A 90 -2.84 9.92 8.84
CA ILE A 90 -1.74 8.96 9.02
C ILE A 90 -1.38 8.81 10.50
N GLY A 91 -1.31 9.91 11.25
CA GLY A 91 -0.91 9.87 12.66
C GLY A 91 0.47 9.21 12.85
N ASP A 92 0.55 8.19 13.72
CA ASP A 92 1.78 7.42 14.00
C ASP A 92 2.03 6.26 13.00
N GLN A 93 1.18 6.15 11.97
CA GLN A 93 1.31 5.13 10.95
C GLN A 93 2.43 5.47 9.98
N ARG A 94 2.93 4.43 9.33
CA ARG A 94 4.00 4.49 8.34
C ARG A 94 3.44 4.01 7.02
N VAL A 95 3.60 4.80 5.97
CA VAL A 95 3.22 4.40 4.62
C VAL A 95 4.48 4.24 3.78
N PHE A 96 4.60 3.09 3.15
CA PHE A 96 5.61 2.81 2.14
C PHE A 96 4.94 2.86 0.78
N LEU A 97 5.45 3.70 -0.12
CA LEU A 97 4.94 3.85 -1.48
C LEU A 97 5.90 3.20 -2.45
N LEU A 98 5.41 2.26 -3.26
CA LEU A 98 6.14 1.73 -4.40
C LEU A 98 5.81 2.58 -5.62
N VAL A 99 6.81 3.20 -6.22
CA VAL A 99 6.65 4.16 -7.33
C VAL A 99 7.65 3.87 -8.44
N ASP A 100 7.34 4.31 -9.65
CA ASP A 100 8.21 4.26 -10.83
C ASP A 100 8.02 5.56 -11.63
N GLY A 101 8.96 6.51 -11.46
CA GLY A 101 8.84 7.88 -11.93
C GLY A 101 7.54 8.54 -11.45
N ARG A 102 6.57 8.74 -12.36
CA ARG A 102 5.25 9.35 -12.08
C ARG A 102 4.16 8.33 -11.72
N MET A 103 4.47 7.04 -11.75
CA MET A 103 3.50 5.98 -11.51
C MET A 103 3.52 5.55 -10.05
N ALA A 104 2.35 5.45 -9.42
CA ALA A 104 2.20 4.73 -8.16
C ALA A 104 1.84 3.28 -8.45
N LEU A 105 2.70 2.36 -8.03
CA LEU A 105 2.52 0.92 -8.26
C LEU A 105 1.79 0.25 -7.08
N GLY A 106 1.93 0.79 -5.87
CA GLY A 106 1.25 0.28 -4.70
C GLY A 106 1.62 1.00 -3.41
N LEU A 107 0.97 0.58 -2.32
CA LEU A 107 1.25 1.08 -0.99
C LEU A 107 1.25 -0.04 0.05
N LEU A 108 2.04 0.12 1.10
CA LEU A 108 1.96 -0.66 2.33
C LEU A 108 1.81 0.31 3.51
N LYS A 109 0.73 0.17 4.28
CA LYS A 109 0.49 0.97 5.48
C LYS A 109 0.62 0.09 6.72
N VAL A 110 1.47 0.50 7.66
CA VAL A 110 1.71 -0.20 8.93
C VAL A 110 1.60 0.76 10.11
N GLY A 111 1.31 0.25 11.30
CA GLY A 111 1.24 1.05 12.50
C GLY A 111 1.04 0.19 13.73
N GLY A 112 1.56 0.63 14.87
CA GLY A 112 1.36 -0.06 16.14
C GLY A 112 -0.12 -0.11 16.49
N LYS A 113 -0.59 -1.26 17.00
CA LYS A 113 -1.95 -1.42 17.53
C LYS A 113 -1.88 -2.17 18.84
N ARG A 114 -2.55 -1.63 19.87
CA ARG A 114 -2.85 -2.37 21.09
C ARG A 114 -4.10 -3.20 20.81
N LEU A 115 -3.93 -4.51 20.78
CA LEU A 115 -5.00 -5.46 20.45
C LEU A 115 -5.25 -6.35 21.67
N PHE A 116 -6.52 -6.69 21.91
CA PHE A 116 -6.86 -7.84 22.73
C PHE A 116 -6.87 -9.07 21.83
N VAL A 117 -5.97 -10.01 22.08
CA VAL A 117 -5.80 -11.21 21.25
C VAL A 117 -6.19 -12.42 22.08
N THR A 118 -7.12 -13.24 21.58
CA THR A 118 -7.41 -14.55 22.18
C THR A 118 -6.37 -15.56 21.73
N GLY A 119 -5.71 -16.20 22.70
CA GLY A 119 -4.82 -17.33 22.42
C GLY A 119 -5.60 -18.53 21.87
N PRO A 120 -4.91 -19.51 21.26
CA PRO A 120 -5.56 -20.76 20.88
C PRO A 120 -6.21 -21.43 22.10
N PRO A 121 -7.33 -22.15 21.93
CA PRO A 121 -7.95 -22.89 23.02
C PRO A 121 -6.91 -23.85 23.62
N ALA A 122 -6.80 -23.88 24.95
CA ALA A 122 -5.96 -24.85 25.64
C ALA A 122 -6.49 -26.26 25.33
N SER A 123 -5.70 -27.04 24.61
CA SER A 123 -5.93 -28.47 24.34
C SER A 123 -5.81 -29.31 25.60
#